data_AF-A0A354Q581-F1
#
_entry.id   AF-A0A354Q581-F1
#
_cell.length_a   1.000
_cell.length_b   1.000
_cell.length_c   1.000
_cell.angle_alpha   90.00
_cell.angle_beta   90.00
_cell.angle_gamma   90.00
#
_symmetry.space_group_name_H-M   'P 1'
#
loop_
_entity.id
_entity.type
_entity.pdbx_description
1 polymer ?
#
loop_
_entity_poly.entity_id
_entity_poly.type
_entity_poly.pdbx_seq_one_letter_code
_entity_poly.pdbx_strand_id
1 'polypeptide(L)'
;MNSPQPVKKTIKLKNSVRIVTATSLFDGHDAAINIMRRIMQSQGAEVIHLGHDRSVEEIVNVAIQEDAQSIAVSSYQGGHMEFFRYMLDLLREKGSGHIQVFAGGGGVIIQSEIQELTDYGICRVYSPEDGRELGLTGMIADMLKRSDFQVLPDKFEPHADKLVTENVQHIAHSLTWIEQNVKGSQLAPENKVVEPQEAVQKVLNKLHSQDSPVENSQAPVIGLTGTGGAGKSCLADELVRSFLEEFPEKRIAILSIDPSKRKTGGALLGDRMRMNAINDPRVYMRSLATRRSHLATSTALEGAVSLLQATGKSGGGGFDLILVETAGIGQSDSEISDFVDLSVYVMTPEFGAATQLEKIDMIDFADCIVINKFDKPGAQDALLAVGKQYKRSRNDFDATTETMPVFGVVANRFNDSGTNWFYHKLIEILIKKNSLNWKRSHEAEFAVSEITELIPSDRKEYLRQIAGCVRSYKKEVRKNAQTA
;
A
#
# COMPACT_ATOMS: atom_id res chain seq x y z
N MET A 1 35.45 -22.43 -19.85
CA MET A 1 34.79 -21.24 -20.44
C MET A 1 34.27 -20.40 -19.28
N ASN A 2 34.98 -19.34 -18.92
CA ASN A 2 34.53 -18.41 -17.89
C ASN A 2 33.40 -17.58 -18.49
N SER A 3 32.15 -17.82 -18.06
CA SER A 3 31.05 -16.90 -18.35
C SER A 3 31.48 -15.50 -17.90
N PRO A 4 31.39 -14.47 -18.74
CA PRO A 4 31.75 -13.12 -18.35
C PRO A 4 30.91 -12.73 -17.14
N GLN A 5 31.55 -12.32 -16.05
CA GLN A 5 30.83 -11.81 -14.89
C GLN A 5 29.99 -10.60 -15.35
N PRO A 6 28.70 -10.54 -15.03
CA PRO A 6 27.85 -9.45 -15.47
C PRO A 6 28.41 -8.14 -14.92
N VAL A 7 28.82 -7.25 -15.82
CA VAL A 7 29.26 -5.89 -15.49
C VAL A 7 28.09 -5.23 -14.77
N LYS A 8 28.28 -4.86 -13.49
CA LYS A 8 27.32 -4.06 -12.73
C LYS A 8 27.18 -2.68 -13.41
N LYS A 9 26.31 -2.58 -14.41
CA LYS A 9 25.87 -1.29 -14.96
C LYS A 9 24.96 -0.64 -13.92
N THR A 10 25.58 0.16 -13.05
CA THR A 10 24.85 1.00 -12.10
C THR A 10 24.32 2.19 -12.90
N ILE A 11 23.00 2.35 -12.97
CA ILE A 11 22.36 3.48 -13.63
C ILE A 11 22.06 4.57 -12.59
N LYS A 12 22.02 5.82 -13.05
CA LYS A 12 21.53 6.95 -12.25
C LYS A 12 20.30 7.51 -12.95
N LEU A 13 19.14 7.38 -12.31
CA LEU A 13 17.88 7.89 -12.82
C LEU A 13 17.80 9.40 -12.64
N LYS A 14 17.25 10.10 -13.64
CA LYS A 14 16.99 11.54 -13.58
C LYS A 14 15.67 11.83 -12.87
N ASN A 15 14.66 10.99 -13.11
CA ASN A 15 13.33 11.12 -12.54
C ASN A 15 13.09 10.08 -11.43
N SER A 16 12.03 10.28 -10.64
CA SER A 16 11.52 9.26 -9.72
C SER A 16 10.72 8.23 -10.52
N VAL A 17 11.39 7.19 -11.02
CA VAL A 17 10.77 6.15 -11.85
C VAL A 17 9.91 5.22 -10.99
N ARG A 18 8.63 5.13 -11.33
CA ARG A 18 7.62 4.26 -10.74
C ARG A 18 7.24 3.17 -11.73
N ILE A 19 7.22 1.92 -11.28
CA ILE A 19 6.93 0.76 -12.12
C ILE A 19 5.88 -0.12 -11.45
N VAL A 20 4.81 -0.45 -12.17
CA VAL A 20 3.84 -1.48 -11.75
C VAL A 20 4.34 -2.84 -12.21
N THR A 21 4.38 -3.82 -11.30
CA THR A 21 4.82 -5.18 -11.60
C THR A 21 3.76 -6.20 -11.21
N ALA A 22 3.46 -7.13 -12.11
CA ALA A 22 2.46 -8.18 -11.92
C ALA A 22 2.80 -9.45 -12.72
N THR A 23 2.11 -10.55 -12.46
CA THR A 23 1.96 -11.64 -13.43
C THR A 23 0.63 -11.52 -14.17
N SER A 24 0.49 -12.18 -15.32
CA SER A 24 -0.75 -12.21 -16.08
C SER A 24 -1.89 -12.95 -15.36
N LEU A 25 -3.10 -12.81 -15.88
CA LEU A 25 -4.30 -13.47 -15.35
C LEU A 25 -4.14 -14.99 -15.39
N PHE A 26 -4.52 -15.66 -14.30
CA PHE A 26 -4.37 -17.09 -14.07
C PHE A 26 -2.92 -17.61 -14.12
N ASP A 27 -1.93 -16.73 -13.99
CA ASP A 27 -0.53 -17.10 -13.95
C ASP A 27 0.04 -17.02 -12.53
N GLY A 28 0.33 -18.16 -11.91
CA GLY A 28 0.98 -18.26 -10.60
C GLY A 28 2.52 -18.15 -10.62
N HIS A 29 3.16 -17.97 -11.78
CA HIS A 29 4.62 -17.99 -11.92
C HIS A 29 5.27 -16.66 -11.48
N ASP A 30 5.27 -16.39 -10.19
CA ASP A 30 5.77 -15.13 -9.63
C ASP A 30 7.30 -15.09 -9.40
N ALA A 31 7.99 -16.22 -9.54
CA ALA A 31 9.41 -16.34 -9.20
C ALA A 31 10.28 -15.36 -10.03
N ALA A 32 10.01 -15.26 -11.33
CA ALA A 32 10.74 -14.38 -12.23
C ALA A 32 10.52 -12.90 -11.87
N ILE A 33 9.26 -12.47 -11.78
CA ILE A 33 8.92 -11.07 -11.50
C ILE A 33 9.41 -10.64 -10.10
N ASN A 34 9.43 -11.55 -9.12
CA ASN A 34 9.99 -11.32 -7.80
C ASN A 34 11.50 -11.04 -7.81
N ILE A 35 12.27 -11.72 -8.67
CA ILE A 35 13.69 -11.43 -8.84
C ILE A 35 13.87 -10.08 -9.54
N MET A 36 13.11 -9.85 -10.61
CA MET A 36 13.19 -8.61 -11.40
C MET A 36 12.88 -7.36 -10.57
N ARG A 37 11.78 -7.36 -9.80
CA ARG A 37 11.41 -6.22 -8.95
C ARG A 37 12.44 -5.90 -7.87
N ARG A 38 13.11 -6.92 -7.30
CA ARG A 38 14.20 -6.71 -6.32
C ARG A 38 15.37 -5.97 -6.95
N ILE A 39 15.69 -6.30 -8.20
CA ILE A 39 16.75 -5.63 -8.96
C ILE A 39 16.31 -4.20 -9.30
N MET A 40 15.07 -3.98 -9.76
CA MET A 40 14.52 -2.64 -10.04
C MET A 40 14.63 -1.73 -8.81
N GLN A 41 14.16 -2.20 -7.65
CA GLN A 41 14.24 -1.47 -6.38
C GLN A 41 15.70 -1.17 -5.99
N SER A 42 16.61 -2.13 -6.21
CA SER A 42 18.03 -1.94 -5.92
C SER A 42 18.73 -0.93 -6.85
N GLN A 43 18.12 -0.63 -8.01
CA GLN A 43 18.60 0.37 -8.96
C GLN A 43 17.88 1.72 -8.82
N GLY A 44 17.02 1.89 -7.82
CA GLY A 44 16.44 3.18 -7.44
C GLY A 44 14.99 3.41 -7.87
N ALA A 45 14.34 2.42 -8.49
CA ALA A 45 12.93 2.54 -8.85
C ALA A 45 12.00 2.33 -7.64
N GLU A 46 10.85 2.99 -7.68
CA GLU A 46 9.71 2.72 -6.81
C GLU A 46 8.84 1.66 -7.48
N VAL A 47 8.76 0.47 -6.88
CA VAL A 47 8.06 -0.66 -7.49
C VAL A 47 6.75 -0.91 -6.78
N ILE A 48 5.65 -0.71 -7.49
CA ILE A 48 4.30 -1.08 -7.07
C ILE A 48 4.10 -2.53 -7.50
N HIS A 49 4.07 -3.45 -6.54
CA HIS A 49 3.97 -4.87 -6.85
C HIS A 49 2.57 -5.40 -6.55
N LEU A 50 1.90 -5.94 -7.57
CA LEU A 50 0.54 -6.48 -7.44
C LEU A 50 0.53 -7.98 -7.11
N GLY A 51 1.67 -8.66 -7.18
CA GLY A 51 1.74 -10.11 -7.03
C GLY A 51 1.35 -10.82 -8.32
N HIS A 52 0.58 -11.89 -8.19
CA HIS A 52 0.21 -12.76 -9.29
C HIS A 52 -1.30 -12.79 -9.55
N ASP A 53 -1.71 -13.40 -10.67
CA ASP A 53 -3.11 -13.57 -11.07
C ASP A 53 -3.86 -12.23 -11.20
N ARG A 54 -3.37 -11.37 -12.09
CA ARG A 54 -3.88 -10.00 -12.25
C ARG A 54 -4.49 -9.78 -13.63
N SER A 55 -5.70 -9.23 -13.63
CA SER A 55 -6.39 -8.86 -14.87
C SER A 55 -5.72 -7.63 -15.51
N VAL A 56 -5.90 -7.48 -16.83
CA VAL A 56 -5.43 -6.29 -17.55
C VAL A 56 -6.04 -5.01 -16.97
N GLU A 57 -7.33 -5.04 -16.69
CA GLU A 57 -8.06 -3.89 -16.16
C GLU A 57 -7.49 -3.44 -14.80
N GLU A 58 -7.24 -4.38 -13.90
CA GLU A 58 -6.63 -4.09 -12.60
C GLU A 58 -5.24 -3.46 -12.76
N ILE A 59 -4.37 -4.06 -13.57
CA ILE A 59 -3.00 -3.55 -13.79
C ILE A 59 -3.03 -2.14 -14.37
N VAL A 60 -3.88 -1.89 -15.37
CA VAL A 60 -4.00 -0.58 -16.02
C VAL A 60 -4.56 0.46 -15.06
N ASN A 61 -5.62 0.15 -14.32
CA ASN A 61 -6.20 1.06 -13.32
C ASN A 61 -5.16 1.46 -12.26
N VAL A 62 -4.40 0.49 -11.77
CA VAL A 62 -3.31 0.75 -10.83
C VAL A 62 -2.24 1.65 -11.46
N ALA A 63 -1.79 1.35 -12.68
CA ALA A 63 -0.73 2.15 -13.32
C ALA A 63 -1.13 3.62 -13.51
N ILE A 64 -2.41 3.87 -13.82
CA ILE A 64 -2.97 5.22 -13.95
C ILE A 64 -3.06 5.90 -12.57
N GLN A 65 -3.63 5.23 -11.56
CA GLN A 65 -3.72 5.79 -10.20
C GLN A 65 -2.33 6.14 -9.62
N GLU A 66 -1.36 5.25 -9.85
CA GLU A 66 0.01 5.39 -9.35
C GLU A 66 0.88 6.32 -10.20
N ASP A 67 0.36 6.85 -11.31
CA ASP A 67 1.06 7.71 -12.29
C ASP A 67 2.41 7.12 -12.71
N ALA A 68 2.39 5.82 -13.05
CA ALA A 68 3.61 5.06 -13.32
C ALA A 68 4.15 5.31 -14.73
N GLN A 69 5.49 5.40 -14.86
CA GLN A 69 6.13 5.45 -16.18
C GLN A 69 5.98 4.14 -16.94
N SER A 70 5.94 3.02 -16.23
CA SER A 70 5.89 1.71 -16.88
C SER A 70 5.18 0.62 -16.10
N ILE A 71 4.77 -0.39 -16.86
CA ILE A 71 4.21 -1.66 -16.41
C ILE A 71 5.17 -2.76 -16.86
N ALA A 72 5.51 -3.69 -15.97
CA ALA A 72 6.26 -4.90 -16.30
C ALA A 72 5.47 -6.15 -15.89
N VAL A 73 5.10 -6.96 -16.88
CA VAL A 73 4.33 -8.19 -16.65
C VAL A 73 5.12 -9.42 -17.06
N SER A 74 5.08 -10.45 -16.24
CA SER A 74 5.47 -11.81 -16.64
C SER A 74 4.26 -12.65 -17.04
N SER A 75 4.34 -13.34 -18.18
CA SER A 75 3.31 -14.28 -18.65
C SER A 75 3.92 -15.61 -19.07
N TYR A 76 3.60 -16.67 -18.34
CA TYR A 76 4.09 -18.04 -18.56
C TYR A 76 3.00 -19.05 -18.94
N GLN A 77 1.73 -18.64 -18.98
CA GLN A 77 0.59 -19.52 -19.27
C GLN A 77 0.06 -19.44 -20.71
N GLY A 78 0.65 -18.61 -21.57
CA GLY A 78 0.13 -18.32 -22.90
C GLY A 78 -0.94 -17.21 -22.89
N GLY A 79 -1.64 -17.01 -24.00
CA GLY A 79 -2.62 -15.90 -24.17
C GLY A 79 -2.00 -14.51 -24.07
N HIS A 80 -0.66 -14.42 -24.13
CA HIS A 80 0.09 -13.17 -23.97
C HIS A 80 -0.18 -12.19 -25.10
N MET A 81 -0.47 -12.67 -26.31
CA MET A 81 -0.77 -11.79 -27.45
C MET A 81 -2.01 -10.94 -27.18
N GLU A 82 -3.11 -11.58 -26.81
CA GLU A 82 -4.38 -10.94 -26.49
C GLU A 82 -4.25 -10.08 -25.22
N PHE A 83 -3.59 -10.61 -24.19
CA PHE A 83 -3.39 -9.92 -22.92
C PHE A 83 -2.64 -8.59 -23.11
N PHE A 84 -1.51 -8.59 -23.82
CA PHE A 84 -0.70 -7.39 -24.02
C PHE A 84 -1.33 -6.40 -25.01
N ARG A 85 -2.01 -6.87 -26.04
CA ARG A 85 -2.78 -6.00 -26.94
C ARG A 85 -3.89 -5.28 -26.22
N TYR A 86 -4.69 -6.02 -25.45
CA TYR A 86 -5.77 -5.46 -24.66
C TYR A 86 -5.26 -4.42 -23.65
N MET A 87 -4.10 -4.69 -23.02
CA MET A 87 -3.46 -3.73 -22.12
C MET A 87 -3.12 -2.40 -22.80
N LEU A 88 -2.51 -2.45 -24.00
CA LEU A 88 -2.17 -1.25 -24.74
C LEU A 88 -3.40 -0.49 -25.23
N ASP A 89 -4.43 -1.21 -25.69
CA ASP A 89 -5.68 -0.59 -26.13
C ASP A 89 -6.40 0.10 -24.97
N LEU A 90 -6.48 -0.55 -23.81
CA LEU A 90 -7.11 0.02 -22.62
C LEU A 90 -6.33 1.24 -22.09
N LEU A 91 -4.99 1.21 -22.15
CA LEU A 91 -4.16 2.39 -21.81
C LEU A 91 -4.44 3.56 -22.75
N ARG A 92 -4.57 3.31 -24.06
CA ARG A 92 -4.88 4.34 -25.07
C ARG A 92 -6.30 4.89 -24.86
N GLU A 93 -7.27 4.02 -24.63
CA GLU A 93 -8.67 4.37 -24.36
C GLU A 93 -8.78 5.29 -23.13
N LYS A 94 -8.03 4.98 -22.07
CA LYS A 94 -7.98 5.79 -20.83
C LYS A 94 -6.99 6.97 -20.89
N GLY A 95 -6.57 7.41 -22.07
CA GLY A 95 -5.69 8.59 -22.23
C GLY A 95 -4.30 8.45 -21.62
N SER A 96 -3.87 7.23 -21.33
CA SER A 96 -2.64 6.90 -20.60
C SER A 96 -1.66 6.09 -21.45
N GLY A 97 -1.69 6.30 -22.78
CA GLY A 97 -0.81 5.64 -23.75
C GLY A 97 0.68 5.99 -23.63
N HIS A 98 1.06 6.91 -22.74
CA HIS A 98 2.45 7.23 -22.42
C HIS A 98 3.11 6.18 -21.52
N ILE A 99 2.33 5.36 -20.81
CA ILE A 99 2.84 4.31 -19.93
C ILE A 99 3.46 3.20 -20.78
N GLN A 100 4.75 2.94 -20.57
CA GLN A 100 5.47 1.92 -21.33
C GLN A 100 5.20 0.52 -20.78
N VAL A 101 4.84 -0.43 -21.64
CA VAL A 101 4.62 -1.82 -21.25
C VAL A 101 5.84 -2.67 -21.58
N PHE A 102 6.30 -3.45 -20.61
CA PHE A 102 7.38 -4.42 -20.71
C PHE A 102 6.84 -5.83 -20.43
N ALA A 103 7.36 -6.81 -21.17
CA ALA A 103 6.90 -8.18 -21.09
C ALA A 103 8.07 -9.17 -20.93
N GLY A 104 7.80 -10.30 -20.29
CA GLY A 104 8.67 -11.47 -20.29
C GLY A 104 7.89 -12.76 -20.07
N GLY A 105 8.28 -13.85 -20.72
CA GLY A 105 7.60 -15.15 -20.58
C GLY A 105 8.55 -16.35 -20.74
N GLY A 106 9.85 -16.11 -20.60
CA GLY A 106 10.85 -17.12 -20.94
C GLY A 106 10.69 -17.62 -22.38
N GLY A 107 10.65 -18.94 -22.56
CA GLY A 107 10.46 -19.54 -23.89
C GLY A 107 9.00 -19.61 -24.37
N VAL A 108 8.03 -19.11 -23.59
CA VAL A 108 6.61 -19.15 -23.96
C VAL A 108 6.27 -18.14 -25.07
N ILE A 109 6.95 -16.99 -25.07
CA ILE A 109 6.77 -15.95 -26.08
C ILE A 109 7.86 -16.15 -27.14
N ILE A 110 7.46 -16.57 -28.34
CA ILE A 110 8.41 -16.89 -29.43
C ILE A 110 8.84 -15.64 -30.19
N GLN A 111 9.92 -15.72 -30.96
CA GLN A 111 10.53 -14.55 -31.61
C GLN A 111 9.57 -13.80 -32.56
N SER A 112 8.70 -14.51 -33.28
CA SER A 112 7.69 -13.88 -34.15
C SER A 112 6.65 -13.10 -33.35
N GLU A 113 6.22 -13.63 -32.21
CA GLU A 113 5.28 -12.95 -31.30
C GLU A 113 5.93 -11.75 -30.61
N ILE A 114 7.22 -11.84 -30.26
CA ILE A 114 7.99 -10.70 -29.75
C ILE A 114 7.98 -9.55 -30.77
N GLN A 115 8.22 -9.85 -32.05
CA GLN A 115 8.20 -8.85 -33.10
C GLN A 115 6.79 -8.26 -33.24
N GLU A 116 5.77 -9.09 -33.30
CA GLU A 116 4.38 -8.67 -33.45
C GLU A 116 3.89 -7.80 -32.27
N LEU A 117 4.25 -8.14 -31.03
CA LEU A 117 3.96 -7.32 -29.85
C LEU A 117 4.71 -5.99 -29.86
N THR A 118 5.97 -6.00 -30.30
CA THR A 118 6.79 -4.78 -30.39
C THR A 118 6.21 -3.85 -31.47
N ASP A 119 5.83 -4.39 -32.62
CA ASP A 119 5.20 -3.64 -33.72
C ASP A 119 3.83 -3.06 -33.31
N TYR A 120 3.11 -3.76 -32.43
CA TYR A 120 1.84 -3.28 -31.88
C TYR A 120 2.01 -2.11 -30.88
N GLY A 121 3.17 -2.02 -30.24
CA GLY A 121 3.54 -0.92 -29.34
C GLY A 121 4.07 -1.32 -27.96
N ILE A 122 4.32 -2.62 -27.71
CA ILE A 122 5.00 -3.05 -26.47
C ILE A 122 6.44 -2.52 -26.50
N CYS A 123 6.88 -1.86 -25.42
CA CYS A 123 8.16 -1.15 -25.40
C CYS A 123 9.34 -2.12 -25.56
N ARG A 124 9.29 -3.26 -24.85
CA ARG A 124 10.24 -4.35 -25.00
C ARG A 124 9.66 -5.66 -24.44
N VAL A 125 9.82 -6.74 -25.18
CA VAL A 125 9.66 -8.10 -24.68
C VAL A 125 11.06 -8.70 -24.50
N TYR A 126 11.40 -9.16 -23.29
CA TYR A 126 12.70 -9.75 -23.01
C TYR A 126 12.65 -11.27 -23.21
N SER A 127 13.48 -11.77 -24.13
CA SER A 127 13.65 -13.19 -24.42
C SER A 127 14.69 -13.86 -23.51
N PRO A 128 14.76 -15.19 -23.48
CA PRO A 128 15.86 -15.90 -22.83
C PRO A 128 17.25 -15.54 -23.38
N GLU A 129 17.34 -15.18 -24.67
CA GLU A 129 18.61 -14.73 -25.28
C GLU A 129 19.05 -13.39 -24.70
N ASP A 130 18.13 -12.42 -24.57
CA ASP A 130 18.41 -11.14 -23.91
C ASP A 130 18.93 -11.36 -22.48
N GLY A 131 18.37 -12.35 -21.78
CA GLY A 131 18.83 -12.75 -20.45
C GLY A 131 20.26 -13.29 -20.43
N ARG A 132 20.69 -14.00 -21.48
CA ARG A 132 22.07 -14.51 -21.65
C ARG A 132 23.04 -13.38 -22.01
N GLU A 133 22.64 -12.48 -22.89
CA GLU A 133 23.49 -11.39 -23.39
C GLU A 133 23.64 -10.24 -22.40
N LEU A 134 22.53 -9.73 -21.86
CA LEU A 134 22.50 -8.55 -20.99
C LEU A 134 22.70 -8.93 -19.52
N GLY A 135 22.36 -10.17 -19.15
CA GLY A 135 22.16 -10.57 -17.76
C GLY A 135 20.94 -9.90 -17.12
N LEU A 136 20.50 -10.42 -15.98
CA LEU A 136 19.31 -9.90 -15.27
C LEU A 136 19.46 -8.41 -14.93
N THR A 137 20.63 -7.99 -14.47
CA THR A 137 20.89 -6.58 -14.12
C THR A 137 20.91 -5.67 -15.35
N GLY A 138 21.37 -6.17 -16.50
CA GLY A 138 21.40 -5.41 -17.75
C GLY A 138 20.02 -5.22 -18.35
N MET A 139 19.15 -6.23 -18.31
CA MET A 139 17.75 -6.11 -18.73
C MET A 139 17.01 -5.05 -17.92
N ILE A 140 17.16 -5.08 -16.59
CA ILE A 140 16.56 -4.06 -15.73
C ILE A 140 17.15 -2.67 -15.97
N ALA A 141 18.46 -2.57 -16.20
CA ALA A 141 19.08 -1.29 -16.51
C ALA A 141 18.56 -0.69 -17.84
N ASP A 142 18.29 -1.52 -18.85
CA ASP A 142 17.66 -1.09 -20.10
C ASP A 142 16.19 -0.64 -19.87
N MET A 143 15.40 -1.45 -19.18
CA MET A 143 14.01 -1.12 -18.83
C MET A 143 13.90 0.21 -18.08
N LEU A 144 14.74 0.41 -17.07
CA LEU A 144 14.74 1.61 -16.25
C LEU A 144 15.19 2.85 -17.03
N LYS A 145 16.13 2.71 -17.97
CA LYS A 145 16.51 3.82 -18.86
C LYS A 145 15.38 4.26 -19.77
N ARG A 146 14.63 3.30 -20.32
CA ARG A 146 13.46 3.57 -21.17
C ARG A 146 12.33 4.22 -20.38
N SER A 147 12.18 3.82 -19.12
CA SER A 147 11.19 4.35 -18.19
C SER A 147 11.61 5.69 -17.54
N ASP A 148 12.82 6.20 -17.77
CA ASP A 148 13.32 7.43 -17.13
C ASP A 148 12.89 8.69 -17.91
N PHE A 149 11.60 9.00 -17.87
CA PHE A 149 11.01 10.19 -18.46
C PHE A 149 10.09 10.94 -17.49
N GLN A 150 9.82 12.21 -17.81
CA GLN A 150 8.89 13.05 -17.07
C GLN A 150 7.45 12.68 -17.47
N VAL A 151 6.63 12.31 -16.49
CA VAL A 151 5.21 11.95 -16.70
C VAL A 151 4.34 13.20 -16.83
N LEU A 152 4.63 14.23 -16.05
CA LEU A 152 3.86 15.47 -16.04
C LEU A 152 4.05 16.26 -17.33
N PRO A 153 2.97 16.78 -17.94
CA PRO A 153 3.06 17.75 -19.02
C PRO A 153 3.88 18.98 -18.63
N ASP A 154 4.46 19.65 -19.63
CA ASP A 154 5.17 20.91 -19.41
C ASP A 154 4.25 21.94 -18.74
N LYS A 155 4.73 22.55 -17.65
CA LYS A 155 4.00 23.55 -16.85
C LYS A 155 2.67 23.04 -16.27
N PHE A 156 2.54 21.75 -16.02
CA PHE A 156 1.39 21.20 -15.32
C PHE A 156 1.24 21.84 -13.93
N GLU A 157 0.00 22.19 -13.57
CA GLU A 157 -0.42 22.63 -12.24
C GLU A 157 -1.79 21.99 -11.93
N PRO A 158 -2.06 21.55 -10.69
CA PRO A 158 -3.37 21.09 -10.29
C PRO A 158 -4.46 22.15 -10.53
N HIS A 159 -5.53 21.74 -11.22
CA HIS A 159 -6.70 22.57 -11.50
C HIS A 159 -7.96 21.99 -10.84
N ALA A 160 -8.72 22.83 -10.14
CA ALA A 160 -9.89 22.43 -9.34
C ALA A 160 -11.03 21.85 -10.21
N ASP A 161 -11.35 22.47 -11.35
CA ASP A 161 -12.41 22.00 -12.26
C ASP A 161 -12.20 20.59 -12.81
N LYS A 162 -10.95 20.11 -12.81
CA LYS A 162 -10.58 18.76 -13.26
C LYS A 162 -10.34 17.80 -12.11
N LEU A 163 -10.35 18.29 -10.86
CA LEU A 163 -10.08 17.52 -9.67
C LEU A 163 -11.36 16.84 -9.20
N VAL A 164 -11.85 15.91 -10.02
CA VAL A 164 -13.06 15.13 -9.76
C VAL A 164 -12.72 13.65 -9.83
N THR A 165 -13.42 12.82 -9.06
CA THR A 165 -13.15 11.38 -8.95
C THR A 165 -13.23 10.60 -10.26
N GLU A 166 -13.98 11.12 -11.25
CA GLU A 166 -14.07 10.58 -12.61
C GLU A 166 -12.78 10.79 -13.40
N ASN A 167 -11.99 11.82 -13.06
CA ASN A 167 -10.74 12.16 -13.73
C ASN A 167 -9.52 11.67 -12.91
N VAL A 168 -9.41 10.34 -12.83
CA VAL A 168 -8.36 9.63 -12.10
C VAL A 168 -6.95 10.11 -12.51
N GLN A 169 -6.73 10.34 -13.81
CA GLN A 169 -5.44 10.76 -14.34
C GLN A 169 -5.04 12.15 -13.82
N HIS A 170 -5.97 13.10 -13.76
CA HIS A 170 -5.67 14.44 -13.23
C HIS A 170 -5.37 14.41 -11.73
N ILE A 171 -6.09 13.58 -10.95
CA ILE A 171 -5.76 13.34 -9.53
C ILE A 171 -4.34 12.77 -9.42
N ALA A 172 -4.01 11.74 -10.20
CA ALA A 172 -2.71 11.06 -10.17
C ALA A 172 -1.55 12.00 -10.54
N HIS A 173 -1.68 12.77 -11.62
CA HIS A 173 -0.71 13.81 -12.00
C HIS A 173 -0.58 14.89 -10.91
N SER A 174 -1.69 15.29 -10.29
CA SER A 174 -1.67 16.32 -9.24
C SER A 174 -0.92 15.84 -7.99
N LEU A 175 -1.09 14.57 -7.61
CA LEU A 175 -0.30 13.95 -6.54
C LEU A 175 1.18 13.86 -6.91
N THR A 176 1.52 13.46 -8.14
CA THR A 176 2.90 13.47 -8.65
C THR A 176 3.50 14.89 -8.62
N TRP A 177 2.72 15.90 -8.97
CA TRP A 177 3.15 17.31 -8.92
C TRP A 177 3.47 17.73 -7.49
N ILE A 178 2.64 17.41 -6.51
CA ILE A 178 2.94 17.67 -5.09
C ILE A 178 4.23 16.96 -4.68
N GLU A 179 4.35 15.67 -5.00
CA GLU A 179 5.53 14.86 -4.68
C GLU A 179 6.84 15.43 -5.25
N GLN A 180 6.80 16.04 -6.45
CA GLN A 180 7.95 16.67 -7.10
C GLN A 180 8.24 18.06 -6.56
N ASN A 181 7.20 18.85 -6.26
CA ASN A 181 7.35 20.26 -5.87
C ASN A 181 7.58 20.47 -4.38
N VAL A 182 7.33 19.48 -3.53
CA VAL A 182 7.78 19.53 -2.12
C VAL A 182 9.31 19.30 -2.00
N LYS A 183 9.97 18.81 -3.06
CA LYS A 183 11.39 18.40 -3.04
C LYS A 183 12.41 19.47 -3.43
N GLY A 184 12.04 20.68 -3.90
CA GLY A 184 13.05 21.65 -4.35
C GLY A 184 12.59 23.09 -4.59
N SER A 185 13.47 24.05 -4.32
CA SER A 185 13.23 25.49 -4.52
C SER A 185 13.03 25.87 -5.99
N GLN A 186 11.98 26.64 -6.29
CA GLN A 186 11.71 27.19 -7.61
C GLN A 186 12.08 28.68 -7.70
N LEU A 187 12.51 29.11 -8.88
CA LEU A 187 12.69 30.53 -9.24
C LEU A 187 11.35 31.07 -9.78
N ALA A 188 10.76 32.05 -9.10
CA ALA A 188 9.58 32.76 -9.59
C ALA A 188 9.94 33.74 -10.72
N PRO A 189 8.97 34.16 -11.58
CA PRO A 189 9.20 35.13 -12.67
C PRO A 189 9.82 36.47 -12.23
N GLU A 190 9.72 36.81 -10.94
CA GLU A 190 10.22 38.04 -10.33
C GLU A 190 11.59 37.90 -9.65
N ASN A 191 12.39 36.86 -9.96
CA ASN A 191 13.68 36.59 -9.30
C ASN A 191 13.58 36.43 -7.76
N LYS A 192 12.44 35.96 -7.25
CA LYS A 192 12.31 35.51 -5.86
C LYS A 192 12.44 33.99 -5.79
N VAL A 193 13.31 33.52 -4.90
CA VAL A 193 13.32 32.11 -4.48
C VAL A 193 12.06 31.91 -3.65
N VAL A 194 11.09 31.14 -4.15
CA VAL A 194 9.93 30.74 -3.37
C VAL A 194 10.26 29.38 -2.78
N GLU A 195 10.05 29.21 -1.48
CA GLU A 195 10.24 27.91 -0.87
C GLU A 195 9.24 26.91 -1.46
N PRO A 196 9.68 25.68 -1.79
CA PRO A 196 8.86 24.68 -2.48
C PRO A 196 7.48 24.45 -1.82
N GLN A 197 7.46 24.48 -0.49
CA GLN A 197 6.25 24.28 0.30
C GLN A 197 5.25 25.45 0.14
N GLU A 198 5.72 26.69 0.00
CA GLU A 198 4.82 27.84 -0.21
C GLU A 198 4.13 27.78 -1.57
N ALA A 199 4.82 27.30 -2.60
CA ALA A 199 4.25 27.17 -3.94
C ALA A 199 3.12 26.12 -3.95
N VAL A 200 3.36 24.96 -3.34
CA VAL A 200 2.34 23.92 -3.16
C VAL A 200 1.18 24.46 -2.33
N GLN A 201 1.45 25.15 -1.22
CA GLN A 201 0.40 25.70 -0.36
C GLN A 201 -0.47 26.74 -1.08
N LYS A 202 0.12 27.59 -1.93
CA LYS A 202 -0.63 28.57 -2.73
C LYS A 202 -1.63 27.88 -3.67
N VAL A 203 -1.20 26.80 -4.33
CA VAL A 203 -2.08 26.03 -5.22
C VAL A 203 -3.18 25.36 -4.40
N LEU A 204 -2.83 24.68 -3.29
CA LEU A 204 -3.83 24.04 -2.42
C LEU A 204 -4.85 25.05 -1.89
N ASN A 205 -4.40 26.21 -1.40
CA ASN A 205 -5.31 27.26 -0.93
C ASN A 205 -6.27 27.72 -2.04
N LYS A 206 -5.80 27.82 -3.29
CA LYS A 206 -6.64 28.15 -4.45
C LYS A 206 -7.64 27.03 -4.79
N LEU A 207 -7.26 25.76 -4.64
CA LEU A 207 -8.15 24.62 -4.83
C LEU A 207 -9.25 24.60 -3.75
N HIS A 208 -8.91 24.99 -2.52
CA HIS A 208 -9.86 25.03 -1.41
C HIS A 208 -10.76 26.27 -1.40
N SER A 209 -10.29 27.43 -1.92
CA SER A 209 -11.02 28.71 -1.88
C SER A 209 -12.06 28.91 -2.98
N GLN A 210 -12.18 27.96 -3.92
CA GLN A 210 -13.33 27.89 -4.81
C GLN A 210 -14.51 27.33 -4.01
N ASP A 211 -15.11 28.17 -3.16
CA ASP A 211 -16.17 27.79 -2.25
C ASP A 211 -17.46 27.42 -3.00
N SER A 212 -17.95 26.22 -2.73
CA SER A 212 -19.38 25.95 -2.63
C SER A 212 -19.75 25.93 -1.14
N PRO A 213 -20.80 26.63 -0.69
CA PRO A 213 -21.17 26.74 0.72
C PRO A 213 -21.89 25.46 1.19
N VAL A 214 -21.17 24.35 1.28
CA VAL A 214 -21.69 23.12 1.86
C VAL A 214 -21.12 22.98 3.26
N GLU A 215 -21.96 23.19 4.28
CA GLU A 215 -21.67 22.79 5.66
C GLU A 215 -21.24 21.30 5.66
N ASN A 216 -20.08 20.97 6.26
CA ASN A 216 -19.38 19.67 6.19
C ASN A 216 -18.57 19.38 4.89
N SER A 217 -17.92 20.39 4.32
CA SER A 217 -17.23 20.35 3.00
C SER A 217 -15.95 19.50 2.86
N GLN A 218 -15.36 18.93 3.91
CA GLN A 218 -14.09 18.20 3.78
C GLN A 218 -14.22 16.73 4.17
N ALA A 219 -13.69 15.86 3.31
CA ALA A 219 -13.63 14.42 3.55
C ALA A 219 -12.83 14.16 4.85
N PRO A 220 -13.43 13.49 5.86
CA PRO A 220 -12.70 13.06 7.05
C PRO A 220 -11.53 12.14 6.69
N VAL A 221 -10.47 12.21 7.49
CA VAL A 221 -9.23 11.48 7.32
C VAL A 221 -8.99 10.53 8.49
N ILE A 222 -8.84 9.24 8.20
CA ILE A 222 -8.45 8.22 9.20
C ILE A 222 -7.00 7.82 8.96
N GLY A 223 -6.16 7.95 9.99
CA GLY A 223 -4.76 7.51 9.97
C GLY A 223 -4.59 6.14 10.61
N LEU A 224 -4.11 5.17 9.85
CA LEU A 224 -3.69 3.84 10.32
C LEU A 224 -2.17 3.83 10.50
N THR A 225 -1.73 3.75 11.76
CA THR A 225 -0.31 3.57 12.09
C THR A 225 -0.10 2.37 12.99
N GLY A 226 1.15 1.93 13.18
CA GLY A 226 1.41 0.69 13.89
C GLY A 226 2.73 0.03 13.55
N THR A 227 3.08 -1.01 14.32
CA THR A 227 4.35 -1.72 14.13
C THR A 227 4.41 -2.45 12.79
N GLY A 228 5.61 -2.57 12.23
CA GLY A 228 5.84 -3.29 10.98
C GLY A 228 5.31 -4.73 11.03
N GLY A 229 4.43 -5.09 10.10
CA GLY A 229 3.84 -6.42 10.03
C GLY A 229 2.69 -6.67 11.01
N ALA A 230 2.18 -5.65 11.72
CA ALA A 230 0.97 -5.77 12.55
C ALA A 230 -0.29 -6.10 11.73
N GLY A 231 -0.27 -5.85 10.42
CA GLY A 231 -1.40 -6.13 9.51
C GLY A 231 -2.28 -4.92 9.21
N LYS A 232 -1.68 -3.71 9.18
CA LYS A 232 -2.35 -2.43 8.89
C LYS A 232 -3.05 -2.45 7.53
N SER A 233 -2.37 -2.88 6.46
CA SER A 233 -2.96 -2.97 5.11
C SER A 233 -4.11 -3.97 5.03
N CYS A 234 -4.04 -5.09 5.77
CA CYS A 234 -5.16 -6.04 5.83
C CYS A 234 -6.35 -5.44 6.59
N LEU A 235 -6.10 -4.71 7.69
CA LEU A 235 -7.14 -4.01 8.42
C LEU A 235 -7.78 -2.91 7.55
N ALA A 236 -6.97 -2.16 6.80
CA ALA A 236 -7.44 -1.16 5.85
C ALA A 236 -8.34 -1.76 4.78
N ASP A 237 -7.99 -2.94 4.25
CA ASP A 237 -8.81 -3.65 3.27
C ASP A 237 -10.19 -4.03 3.83
N GLU A 238 -10.25 -4.55 5.05
CA GLU A 238 -11.53 -4.86 5.71
C GLU A 238 -12.36 -3.62 6.04
N LEU A 239 -11.70 -2.50 6.39
CA LEU A 239 -12.36 -1.20 6.57
C LEU A 239 -12.96 -0.70 5.24
N VAL A 240 -12.21 -0.78 4.14
CA VAL A 240 -12.69 -0.42 2.80
C VAL A 240 -13.88 -1.30 2.43
N ARG A 241 -13.77 -2.62 2.58
CA ARG A 241 -14.86 -3.57 2.30
C ARG A 241 -16.14 -3.19 3.07
N SER A 242 -16.04 -3.01 4.38
CA SER A 242 -17.17 -2.71 5.25
C SER A 242 -17.78 -1.32 4.93
N PHE A 243 -16.94 -0.35 4.59
CA PHE A 243 -17.37 0.99 4.18
C PHE A 243 -18.15 0.98 2.86
N LEU A 244 -17.64 0.26 1.86
CA LEU A 244 -18.29 0.14 0.55
C LEU A 244 -19.64 -0.62 0.62
N GLU A 245 -19.76 -1.53 1.59
CA GLU A 245 -20.98 -2.28 1.88
C GLU A 245 -22.02 -1.42 2.62
N GLU A 246 -21.61 -0.67 3.65
CA GLU A 246 -22.52 0.21 4.41
C GLU A 246 -22.95 1.44 3.60
N PHE A 247 -22.08 1.97 2.74
CA PHE A 247 -22.31 3.21 2.00
C PHE A 247 -22.17 3.03 0.48
N PRO A 248 -23.23 2.55 -0.22
CA PRO A 248 -23.18 2.24 -1.65
C PRO A 248 -22.72 3.39 -2.55
N GLU A 249 -23.09 4.63 -2.21
CA GLU A 249 -22.80 5.82 -3.03
C GLU A 249 -21.51 6.54 -2.62
N LYS A 250 -20.87 6.14 -1.51
CA LYS A 250 -19.70 6.86 -0.99
C LYS A 250 -18.40 6.40 -1.63
N ARG A 251 -17.46 7.33 -1.75
CA ARG A 251 -16.15 7.09 -2.35
C ARG A 251 -15.04 7.24 -1.33
N ILE A 252 -13.98 6.45 -1.49
CA ILE A 252 -12.85 6.39 -0.56
C ILE A 252 -11.53 6.58 -1.30
N ALA A 253 -10.65 7.40 -0.74
CA ALA A 253 -9.28 7.53 -1.19
C ALA A 253 -8.33 6.91 -0.16
N ILE A 254 -7.26 6.27 -0.63
CA ILE A 254 -6.27 5.60 0.21
C ILE A 254 -4.89 6.14 -0.15
N LEU A 255 -4.17 6.66 0.84
CA LEU A 255 -2.76 6.99 0.75
C LEU A 255 -1.97 5.97 1.58
N SER A 256 -1.22 5.08 0.93
CA SER A 256 -0.35 4.14 1.64
C SER A 256 1.09 4.58 1.58
N ILE A 257 1.83 4.44 2.68
CA ILE A 257 3.22 4.89 2.77
C ILE A 257 4.11 3.71 3.10
N ASP A 258 5.08 3.46 2.22
CA ASP A 258 6.06 2.38 2.39
C ASP A 258 7.49 2.95 2.51
N PRO A 259 8.39 2.30 3.28
CA PRO A 259 9.74 2.82 3.50
C PRO A 259 10.63 2.69 2.26
N SER A 260 11.34 3.76 1.92
CA SER A 260 12.37 3.76 0.87
C SER A 260 13.69 3.12 1.33
N LYS A 261 14.41 2.45 0.42
CA LYS A 261 15.77 1.95 0.71
C LYS A 261 16.77 3.10 0.74
N ARG A 262 17.39 3.32 1.90
CA ARG A 262 18.41 4.37 2.13
C ARG A 262 19.53 4.40 1.08
N LYS A 263 20.05 3.24 0.70
CA LYS A 263 21.24 3.14 -0.17
C LYS A 263 20.93 3.44 -1.64
N THR A 264 19.72 3.14 -2.09
CA THR A 264 19.38 3.13 -3.53
C THR A 264 18.32 4.15 -3.89
N GLY A 265 17.57 4.66 -2.92
CA GLY A 265 16.41 5.54 -3.13
C GLY A 265 15.13 4.80 -3.52
N GLY A 266 15.26 3.60 -4.10
CA GLY A 266 14.11 2.80 -4.53
C GLY A 266 13.27 2.26 -3.39
N ALA A 267 11.99 2.00 -3.66
CA ALA A 267 11.01 1.52 -2.69
C ALA A 267 10.29 0.28 -3.23
N LEU A 268 9.83 -0.59 -2.32
CA LEU A 268 8.86 -1.63 -2.65
C LEU A 268 7.56 -1.15 -2.02
N LEU A 269 6.64 -0.73 -2.88
CA LEU A 269 5.31 -0.28 -2.51
C LEU A 269 4.40 -1.50 -2.56
N GLY A 270 4.29 -2.16 -1.41
CA GLY A 270 3.75 -3.51 -1.26
C GLY A 270 2.37 -3.57 -0.63
N ASP A 271 1.88 -2.49 -0.04
CA ASP A 271 0.61 -2.50 0.69
C ASP A 271 -0.57 -2.87 -0.22
N ARG A 272 -0.57 -2.37 -1.47
CA ARG A 272 -1.60 -2.69 -2.46
C ARG A 272 -1.76 -4.19 -2.73
N MET A 273 -0.69 -4.99 -2.63
CA MET A 273 -0.76 -6.45 -2.86
C MET A 273 -1.57 -7.19 -1.78
N ARG A 274 -1.82 -6.53 -0.64
CA ARG A 274 -2.55 -7.09 0.51
C ARG A 274 -4.03 -6.77 0.50
N MET A 275 -4.47 -5.86 -0.37
CA MET A 275 -5.82 -5.32 -0.38
C MET A 275 -6.60 -5.89 -1.57
N ASN A 276 -7.72 -6.53 -1.31
CA ASN A 276 -8.60 -7.13 -2.33
C ASN A 276 -9.84 -6.28 -2.60
N ALA A 277 -10.37 -5.59 -1.59
CA ALA A 277 -11.60 -4.79 -1.68
C ALA A 277 -11.41 -3.48 -2.45
N ILE A 278 -10.16 -3.10 -2.74
CA ILE A 278 -9.82 -1.85 -3.43
C ILE A 278 -10.03 -1.89 -4.95
N ASN A 279 -10.32 -3.05 -5.54
CA ASN A 279 -10.65 -3.17 -6.95
C ASN A 279 -12.13 -2.80 -7.19
N ASP A 280 -12.50 -1.57 -6.85
CA ASP A 280 -13.84 -1.00 -6.99
C ASP A 280 -13.73 0.42 -7.58
N PRO A 281 -14.58 0.82 -8.53
CA PRO A 281 -14.56 2.17 -9.13
C PRO A 281 -14.68 3.33 -8.11
N ARG A 282 -15.22 3.07 -6.92
CA ARG A 282 -15.38 4.05 -5.83
C ARG A 282 -14.11 4.21 -4.99
N VAL A 283 -13.08 3.41 -5.25
CA VAL A 283 -11.81 3.40 -4.50
C VAL A 283 -10.69 4.00 -5.35
N TYR A 284 -10.06 5.04 -4.84
CA TYR A 284 -8.79 5.54 -5.36
C TYR A 284 -7.69 5.19 -4.38
N MET A 285 -6.54 4.68 -4.86
CA MET A 285 -5.40 4.42 -4.00
C MET A 285 -4.11 4.97 -4.63
N ARG A 286 -3.25 5.55 -3.81
CA ARG A 286 -1.92 6.02 -4.19
C ARG A 286 -0.90 5.53 -3.18
N SER A 287 0.18 4.93 -3.68
CA SER A 287 1.27 4.44 -2.85
C SER A 287 2.43 5.44 -2.86
N LEU A 288 2.80 5.96 -1.70
CA LEU A 288 3.87 6.93 -1.49
C LEU A 288 5.08 6.25 -0.86
N ALA A 289 6.27 6.72 -1.23
CA ALA A 289 7.51 6.30 -0.59
C ALA A 289 7.93 7.38 0.43
N THR A 290 8.39 6.99 1.64
CA THR A 290 8.80 7.96 2.67
C THR A 290 9.89 8.92 2.20
N ARG A 291 10.81 8.44 1.33
CA ARG A 291 11.90 9.21 0.70
C ARG A 291 12.84 9.94 1.66
N ARG A 292 12.69 9.74 2.97
CA ARG A 292 13.49 10.32 4.07
C ARG A 292 13.83 9.26 5.11
N SER A 293 14.87 9.53 5.89
CA SER A 293 15.29 8.67 6.98
C SER A 293 14.43 8.90 8.22
N HIS A 294 14.00 7.82 8.88
CA HIS A 294 13.38 7.84 10.23
C HIS A 294 12.00 8.50 10.36
N LEU A 295 11.32 8.80 9.26
CA LEU A 295 9.95 9.33 9.30
C LEU A 295 8.96 8.25 8.88
N ALA A 296 7.84 8.18 9.61
CA ALA A 296 6.70 7.33 9.31
C ALA A 296 5.91 7.83 8.08
N THR A 297 6.05 9.13 7.78
CA THR A 297 5.29 9.86 6.79
C THR A 297 6.15 10.37 5.62
N SER A 298 5.50 10.68 4.49
CA SER A 298 6.13 11.40 3.37
C SER A 298 5.90 12.90 3.56
N THR A 299 6.84 13.76 3.18
CA THR A 299 6.61 15.21 3.22
C THR A 299 5.55 15.70 2.25
N ALA A 300 5.17 14.87 1.28
CA ALA A 300 4.05 15.14 0.41
C ALA A 300 2.70 14.75 1.04
N LEU A 301 2.67 14.11 2.22
CA LEU A 301 1.44 13.57 2.81
C LEU A 301 0.40 14.66 3.06
N GLU A 302 0.77 15.75 3.74
CA GLU A 302 -0.14 16.86 4.03
C GLU A 302 -0.75 17.44 2.75
N GLY A 303 0.09 17.71 1.76
CA GLY A 303 -0.37 18.21 0.46
C GLY A 303 -1.25 17.20 -0.29
N ALA A 304 -0.91 15.91 -0.22
CA ALA A 304 -1.69 14.84 -0.85
C ALA A 304 -3.08 14.69 -0.20
N VAL A 305 -3.16 14.72 1.13
CA VAL A 305 -4.42 14.69 1.87
C VAL A 305 -5.27 15.92 1.51
N SER A 306 -4.69 17.12 1.58
CA SER A 306 -5.39 18.37 1.22
C SER A 306 -5.88 18.33 -0.24
N LEU A 307 -5.07 17.84 -1.17
CA LEU A 307 -5.50 17.69 -2.56
C LEU A 307 -6.68 16.73 -2.71
N LEU A 308 -6.67 15.58 -2.02
CA LEU A 308 -7.79 14.65 -2.04
C LEU A 308 -9.05 15.26 -1.41
N GLN A 309 -8.92 16.03 -0.33
CA GLN A 309 -10.04 16.78 0.27
C GLN A 309 -10.58 17.88 -0.63
N ALA A 310 -9.77 18.42 -1.54
CA ALA A 310 -10.20 19.41 -2.53
C ALA A 310 -10.94 18.79 -3.72
N THR A 311 -10.96 17.46 -3.86
CA THR A 311 -11.66 16.80 -4.97
C THR A 311 -13.17 17.06 -4.90
N GLY A 312 -13.78 17.34 -6.06
CA GLY A 312 -15.23 17.57 -6.19
C GLY A 312 -15.71 18.99 -5.83
N LYS A 313 -14.85 19.86 -5.27
CA LYS A 313 -15.24 21.21 -4.81
C LYS A 313 -15.78 22.13 -5.91
N SER A 314 -15.27 22.02 -7.14
CA SER A 314 -15.71 22.83 -8.29
C SER A 314 -16.96 22.30 -9.00
N GLY A 315 -17.70 21.36 -8.40
CA GLY A 315 -18.88 20.74 -8.99
C GLY A 315 -18.57 19.44 -9.72
N GLY A 316 -18.43 18.36 -8.93
CA GLY A 316 -18.23 16.99 -9.40
C GLY A 316 -18.12 16.01 -8.23
N GLY A 317 -17.84 14.73 -8.49
CA GLY A 317 -17.64 13.75 -7.44
C GLY A 317 -16.35 14.02 -6.65
N GLY A 318 -16.47 14.04 -5.32
CA GLY A 318 -15.34 14.07 -4.38
C GLY A 318 -15.24 12.76 -3.60
N PHE A 319 -14.22 12.63 -2.77
CA PHE A 319 -14.12 11.53 -1.81
C PHE A 319 -14.93 11.84 -0.54
N ASP A 320 -15.54 10.82 0.04
CA ASP A 320 -16.24 10.92 1.33
C ASP A 320 -15.33 10.55 2.50
N LEU A 321 -14.31 9.72 2.26
CA LEU A 321 -13.39 9.25 3.29
C LEU A 321 -11.98 9.16 2.71
N ILE A 322 -10.98 9.58 3.48
CA ILE A 322 -9.57 9.39 3.16
C ILE A 322 -8.95 8.49 4.22
N LEU A 323 -8.34 7.38 3.80
CA LEU A 323 -7.53 6.53 4.65
C LEU A 323 -6.05 6.80 4.39
N VAL A 324 -5.27 6.98 5.45
CA VAL A 324 -3.82 7.12 5.37
C VAL A 324 -3.17 5.98 6.13
N GLU A 325 -2.44 5.10 5.43
CA GLU A 325 -1.62 4.08 6.07
C GLU A 325 -0.16 4.56 6.13
N THR A 326 0.44 4.57 7.33
CA THR A 326 1.86 4.91 7.48
C THR A 326 2.77 3.71 7.22
N ALA A 327 4.06 3.99 6.99
CA ALA A 327 5.07 2.93 7.04
C ALA A 327 5.05 2.29 8.44
N GLY A 328 5.46 1.02 8.54
CA GLY A 328 5.59 0.36 9.83
C GLY A 328 6.51 1.15 10.76
N ILE A 329 5.97 1.64 11.88
CA ILE A 329 6.65 2.56 12.79
C ILE A 329 7.44 1.85 13.88
N GLY A 330 8.38 2.60 14.48
CA GLY A 330 8.90 2.32 15.82
C GLY A 330 7.86 2.69 16.90
N GLN A 331 8.20 2.46 18.17
CA GLN A 331 7.28 2.72 19.29
C GLN A 331 7.05 4.23 19.58
N SER A 332 7.82 5.14 18.95
CA SER A 332 7.88 6.58 19.28
C SER A 332 7.46 7.53 18.14
N ASP A 333 6.86 7.02 17.06
CA ASP A 333 6.41 7.88 15.94
C ASP A 333 4.92 8.20 16.10
N SER A 334 4.58 9.43 16.49
CA SER A 334 3.20 9.93 16.64
C SER A 334 2.74 10.88 15.54
N GLU A 335 3.63 11.18 14.57
CA GLU A 335 3.46 12.24 13.56
C GLU A 335 2.15 12.17 12.78
N ILE A 336 1.59 10.97 12.55
CA ILE A 336 0.35 10.83 11.80
C ILE A 336 -0.84 11.55 12.46
N SER A 337 -0.84 11.68 13.78
CA SER A 337 -1.95 12.24 14.55
C SER A 337 -2.20 13.72 14.23
N ASP A 338 -1.18 14.43 13.75
CA ASP A 338 -1.29 15.85 13.38
C ASP A 338 -1.88 16.05 11.97
N PHE A 339 -1.98 14.99 11.15
CA PHE A 339 -2.43 15.05 9.76
C PHE A 339 -3.80 14.42 9.51
N VAL A 340 -4.45 13.89 10.56
CA VAL A 340 -5.69 13.10 10.42
C VAL A 340 -6.74 13.52 11.44
N ASP A 341 -8.00 13.33 11.09
CA ASP A 341 -9.12 13.58 12.01
C ASP A 341 -9.23 12.48 13.06
N LEU A 342 -8.91 11.24 12.72
CA LEU A 342 -8.98 10.09 13.63
C LEU A 342 -7.77 9.17 13.44
N SER A 343 -7.05 8.89 14.52
CA SER A 343 -5.86 8.01 14.50
C SER A 343 -6.15 6.63 15.09
N VAL A 344 -5.65 5.60 14.41
CA VAL A 344 -5.76 4.19 14.81
C VAL A 344 -4.36 3.60 14.96
N TYR A 345 -4.04 3.11 16.15
CA TYR A 345 -2.78 2.39 16.41
C TYR A 345 -2.98 0.89 16.32
N VAL A 346 -2.31 0.24 15.38
CA VAL A 346 -2.39 -1.21 15.14
C VAL A 346 -1.14 -1.90 15.70
N MET A 347 -1.34 -2.87 16.57
CA MET A 347 -0.29 -3.68 17.18
C MET A 347 -0.64 -5.17 17.15
N THR A 348 0.30 -6.02 17.55
CA THR A 348 0.06 -7.46 17.77
C THR A 348 0.11 -7.76 19.28
N PRO A 349 -0.39 -8.93 19.73
CA PRO A 349 -0.27 -9.36 21.12
C PRO A 349 1.18 -9.43 21.63
N GLU A 350 2.17 -9.57 20.75
CA GLU A 350 3.58 -9.71 21.10
C GLU A 350 4.31 -8.35 21.27
N PHE A 351 4.03 -7.63 22.36
CA PHE A 351 4.72 -6.37 22.70
C PHE A 351 5.80 -6.51 23.79
N GLY A 352 6.05 -7.74 24.27
CA GLY A 352 7.01 -8.02 25.35
C GLY A 352 6.40 -7.79 26.74
N ALA A 353 7.17 -7.18 27.64
CA ALA A 353 6.69 -6.90 29.00
C ALA A 353 5.67 -5.76 29.00
N ALA A 354 4.70 -5.77 29.94
CA ALA A 354 3.69 -4.73 30.06
C ALA A 354 4.28 -3.31 30.24
N THR A 355 5.46 -3.19 30.84
CA THR A 355 6.18 -1.91 30.98
C THR A 355 6.66 -1.31 29.65
N GLN A 356 6.65 -2.07 28.55
CA GLN A 356 6.91 -1.52 27.22
C GLN A 356 5.74 -0.69 26.70
N LEU A 357 4.51 -0.95 27.16
CA LEU A 357 3.34 -0.17 26.76
C LEU A 357 3.45 1.29 27.20
N GLU A 358 4.13 1.55 28.33
CA GLU A 358 4.40 2.91 28.82
C GLU A 358 5.35 3.72 27.93
N LYS A 359 5.99 3.08 26.94
CA LYS A 359 6.91 3.72 25.99
C LYS A 359 6.32 3.90 24.60
N ILE A 360 5.08 3.48 24.40
CA ILE A 360 4.40 3.58 23.11
C ILE A 360 3.59 4.87 23.11
N ASP A 361 4.15 5.92 22.52
CA ASP A 361 3.51 7.25 22.48
C ASP A 361 2.11 7.17 21.84
N MET A 362 1.94 6.32 20.83
CA MET A 362 0.64 6.13 20.17
C MET A 362 -0.46 5.61 21.10
N ILE A 363 -0.18 5.00 22.25
CA ILE A 363 -1.23 4.64 23.22
C ILE A 363 -1.87 5.90 23.82
N ASP A 364 -1.09 6.98 23.93
CA ASP A 364 -1.56 8.25 24.48
C ASP A 364 -2.32 9.06 23.41
N PHE A 365 -1.85 9.04 22.15
CA PHE A 365 -2.41 9.85 21.07
C PHE A 365 -3.51 9.17 20.24
N ALA A 366 -3.57 7.83 20.16
CA ALA A 366 -4.51 7.14 19.29
C ALA A 366 -5.97 7.29 19.74
N ASP A 367 -6.88 7.64 18.84
CA ASP A 367 -8.32 7.57 19.13
C ASP A 367 -8.78 6.12 19.34
N CYS A 368 -8.24 5.18 18.56
CA CYS A 368 -8.52 3.75 18.65
C CYS A 368 -7.22 2.92 18.69
N ILE A 369 -7.20 1.87 19.51
CA ILE A 369 -6.10 0.89 19.51
C ILE A 369 -6.63 -0.46 19.03
N VAL A 370 -5.96 -1.04 18.04
CA VAL A 370 -6.32 -2.33 17.45
C VAL A 370 -5.20 -3.34 17.70
N ILE A 371 -5.52 -4.38 18.45
CA ILE A 371 -4.67 -5.55 18.68
C ILE A 371 -5.05 -6.59 17.63
N ASN A 372 -4.39 -6.53 16.47
CA ASN A 372 -4.60 -7.45 15.38
C ASN A 372 -3.87 -8.78 15.61
N LYS A 373 -4.23 -9.82 14.84
CA LYS A 373 -3.77 -11.20 15.04
C LYS A 373 -4.19 -11.72 16.41
N PHE A 374 -5.44 -11.44 16.78
CA PHE A 374 -6.01 -11.85 18.05
C PHE A 374 -6.15 -13.39 18.19
N ASP A 375 -5.92 -14.14 17.10
CA ASP A 375 -5.74 -15.59 17.09
C ASP A 375 -4.42 -16.06 17.73
N LYS A 376 -3.50 -15.15 18.07
CA LYS A 376 -2.21 -15.49 18.68
C LYS A 376 -2.31 -15.74 20.19
N PRO A 377 -1.42 -16.59 20.76
CA PRO A 377 -1.34 -16.78 22.20
C PRO A 377 -1.12 -15.48 22.96
N GLY A 378 -1.80 -15.31 24.09
CA GLY A 378 -1.68 -14.11 24.93
C GLY A 378 -2.50 -12.91 24.45
N ALA A 379 -3.31 -13.04 23.40
CA ALA A 379 -4.15 -11.94 22.89
C ALA A 379 -5.14 -11.38 23.92
N GLN A 380 -5.74 -12.22 24.75
CA GLN A 380 -6.64 -11.77 25.83
C GLN A 380 -5.87 -10.98 26.90
N ASP A 381 -4.70 -11.48 27.33
CA ASP A 381 -3.84 -10.76 28.27
C ASP A 381 -3.35 -9.42 27.69
N ALA A 382 -3.04 -9.41 26.39
CA ALA A 382 -2.68 -8.22 25.64
C ALA A 382 -3.82 -7.18 25.69
N LEU A 383 -5.06 -7.59 25.42
CA LEU A 383 -6.23 -6.71 25.48
C LEU A 383 -6.38 -6.06 26.86
N LEU A 384 -6.25 -6.85 27.92
CA LEU A 384 -6.34 -6.35 29.29
C LEU A 384 -5.18 -5.41 29.65
N ALA A 385 -3.95 -5.73 29.22
CA ALA A 385 -2.78 -4.91 29.50
C ALA A 385 -2.83 -3.57 28.76
N VAL A 386 -3.16 -3.58 27.48
CA VAL A 386 -3.32 -2.38 26.65
C VAL A 386 -4.50 -1.54 27.15
N GLY A 387 -5.64 -2.17 27.47
CA GLY A 387 -6.78 -1.48 28.07
C GLY A 387 -6.42 -0.79 29.39
N LYS A 388 -5.68 -1.45 30.29
CA LYS A 388 -5.20 -0.82 31.53
C LYS A 388 -4.30 0.39 31.25
N GLN A 389 -3.41 0.30 30.27
CA GLN A 389 -2.54 1.42 29.91
C GLN A 389 -3.33 2.58 29.28
N TYR A 390 -4.29 2.29 28.41
CA TYR A 390 -5.19 3.27 27.81
C TYR A 390 -5.96 4.08 28.86
N LYS A 391 -6.51 3.39 29.89
CA LYS A 391 -7.16 4.06 31.02
C LYS A 391 -6.23 5.00 31.76
N ARG A 392 -5.01 4.52 32.04
CA ARG A 392 -3.99 5.29 32.77
C ARG A 392 -3.58 6.55 32.02
N SER A 393 -3.38 6.46 30.70
CA SER A 393 -2.98 7.63 29.91
C SER A 393 -4.07 8.69 29.82
N ARG A 394 -5.35 8.30 29.91
CA ARG A 394 -6.51 9.20 29.87
C ARG A 394 -7.11 9.55 31.22
N ASN A 395 -6.59 8.99 32.31
CA ASN A 395 -7.18 9.06 33.65
C ASN A 395 -8.68 8.62 33.70
N ASP A 396 -9.09 7.77 32.76
CA ASP A 396 -10.45 7.24 32.67
C ASP A 396 -10.52 5.86 33.32
N PHE A 397 -10.62 5.85 34.65
CA PHE A 397 -10.62 4.61 35.42
C PHE A 397 -11.96 3.85 35.37
N ASP A 398 -13.04 4.55 35.01
CA ASP A 398 -14.40 4.02 34.98
C ASP A 398 -14.72 3.29 33.67
N ALA A 399 -13.99 3.54 32.58
CA ALA A 399 -14.18 2.86 31.31
C ALA A 399 -14.13 1.32 31.45
N THR A 400 -14.93 0.58 30.69
CA THR A 400 -14.89 -0.89 30.64
C THR A 400 -14.24 -1.36 29.35
N THR A 401 -13.94 -2.66 29.23
CA THR A 401 -13.45 -3.22 27.96
C THR A 401 -14.41 -2.96 26.79
N GLU A 402 -15.71 -2.82 27.08
CA GLU A 402 -16.74 -2.57 26.08
C GLU A 402 -16.84 -1.10 25.65
N THR A 403 -16.53 -0.17 26.56
CA THR A 403 -16.60 1.28 26.29
C THR A 403 -15.28 1.87 25.82
N MET A 404 -14.14 1.22 26.14
CA MET A 404 -12.83 1.64 25.66
C MET A 404 -12.68 1.34 24.17
N PRO A 405 -12.10 2.26 23.37
CA PRO A 405 -11.79 2.02 21.96
C PRO A 405 -10.50 1.19 21.81
N VAL A 406 -10.47 0.02 22.45
CA VAL A 406 -9.39 -0.97 22.35
C VAL A 406 -9.97 -2.28 21.84
N PHE A 407 -9.55 -2.70 20.65
CA PHE A 407 -10.20 -3.74 19.87
C PHE A 407 -9.27 -4.94 19.67
N GLY A 408 -9.77 -6.16 19.89
CA GLY A 408 -9.09 -7.39 19.52
C GLY A 408 -9.64 -7.89 18.18
N VAL A 409 -8.80 -7.91 17.13
CA VAL A 409 -9.24 -8.20 15.75
C VAL A 409 -8.41 -9.29 15.06
N VAL A 410 -8.99 -9.96 14.06
CA VAL A 410 -8.28 -10.87 13.15
C VAL A 410 -8.56 -10.44 11.71
N ALA A 411 -7.83 -9.43 11.23
CA ALA A 411 -8.12 -8.76 9.95
C ALA A 411 -7.94 -9.66 8.71
N ASN A 412 -7.26 -10.80 8.80
CA ASN A 412 -7.13 -11.75 7.70
C ASN A 412 -8.23 -12.83 7.68
N ARG A 413 -9.22 -12.72 8.57
CA ARG A 413 -10.38 -13.60 8.62
C ARG A 413 -11.58 -12.85 8.05
N PHE A 414 -12.18 -13.45 7.03
CA PHE A 414 -13.41 -12.92 6.44
C PHE A 414 -14.53 -12.84 7.48
N ASN A 415 -15.20 -11.69 7.53
CA ASN A 415 -16.34 -11.42 8.42
C ASN A 415 -16.05 -11.68 9.91
N ASP A 416 -14.87 -11.26 10.37
CA ASP A 416 -14.46 -11.38 11.76
C ASP A 416 -15.25 -10.44 12.69
N SER A 417 -15.78 -11.00 13.78
CA SER A 417 -16.66 -10.28 14.71
C SER A 417 -15.98 -9.07 15.36
N GLY A 418 -14.71 -9.22 15.78
CA GLY A 418 -13.93 -8.12 16.35
C GLY A 418 -13.64 -7.01 15.34
N THR A 419 -13.36 -7.38 14.08
CA THR A 419 -13.16 -6.42 12.98
C THR A 419 -14.43 -5.65 12.66
N ASN A 420 -15.60 -6.31 12.65
CA ASN A 420 -16.90 -5.65 12.47
C ASN A 420 -17.23 -4.69 13.62
N TRP A 421 -17.01 -5.12 14.88
CA TRP A 421 -17.20 -4.24 16.05
C TRP A 421 -16.30 -3.00 15.96
N PHE A 422 -15.02 -3.20 15.63
CA PHE A 422 -14.07 -2.12 15.43
C PHE A 422 -14.55 -1.14 14.35
N TYR A 423 -14.90 -1.62 13.15
CA TYR A 423 -15.41 -0.78 12.07
C TYR A 423 -16.61 0.06 12.52
N HIS A 424 -17.60 -0.57 13.13
CA HIS A 424 -18.80 0.11 13.59
C HIS A 424 -18.51 1.15 14.68
N LYS A 425 -17.62 0.89 15.64
CA LYS A 425 -17.21 1.90 16.63
C LYS A 425 -16.37 3.01 16.01
N LEU A 426 -15.47 2.69 15.09
CA LEU A 426 -14.64 3.66 14.39
C LEU A 426 -15.49 4.70 13.64
N ILE A 427 -16.48 4.25 12.88
CA ILE A 427 -17.39 5.15 12.15
C ILE A 427 -18.28 5.95 13.11
N GLU A 428 -18.72 5.38 14.23
CA GLU A 428 -19.44 6.12 15.29
C GLU A 428 -18.62 7.30 15.83
N ILE A 429 -17.35 7.04 16.16
CA ILE A 429 -16.42 8.05 16.68
C ILE A 429 -16.15 9.10 15.60
N LEU A 430 -15.93 8.70 14.35
CA LEU A 430 -15.69 9.60 13.22
C LEU A 430 -16.87 10.55 13.01
N ILE A 431 -18.09 10.01 12.95
CA ILE A 431 -19.33 10.80 12.79
C ILE A 431 -19.46 11.84 13.90
N LYS A 432 -19.21 11.43 15.15
CA LYS A 432 -19.31 12.31 16.31
C LYS A 432 -18.22 13.39 16.32
N LYS A 433 -16.97 13.02 16.02
CA LYS A 433 -15.81 13.92 16.06
C LYS A 433 -15.88 14.98 14.96
N ASN A 434 -16.35 14.58 13.77
CA ASN A 434 -16.42 15.45 12.59
C ASN A 434 -17.82 16.01 12.31
N SER A 435 -18.80 15.75 13.18
CA SER A 435 -20.20 16.20 13.01
C SER A 435 -20.81 15.81 11.65
N LEU A 436 -20.51 14.60 11.20
CA LEU A 436 -20.91 14.11 9.87
C LEU A 436 -22.40 13.77 9.84
N ASN A 437 -23.08 14.09 8.75
CA ASN A 437 -24.47 13.70 8.52
C ASN A 437 -24.57 12.34 7.82
N TRP A 438 -23.90 11.32 8.37
CA TRP A 438 -23.93 9.95 7.82
C TRP A 438 -24.94 9.10 8.59
N LYS A 439 -25.80 8.39 7.85
CA LYS A 439 -26.75 7.44 8.42
C LYS A 439 -26.17 6.05 8.36
N ARG A 440 -26.08 5.40 9.52
CA ARG A 440 -25.58 4.03 9.65
C ARG A 440 -26.70 3.02 9.54
N SER A 441 -26.40 1.86 8.98
CA SER A 441 -27.36 0.75 8.87
C SER A 441 -27.30 -0.18 10.09
N HIS A 442 -26.17 -0.21 10.80
CA HIS A 442 -25.89 -1.16 11.88
C HIS A 442 -25.30 -0.46 13.11
N GLU A 443 -25.71 -0.91 14.30
CA GLU A 443 -25.14 -0.45 15.57
C GLU A 443 -23.87 -1.23 15.93
N ALA A 444 -23.03 -0.61 16.76
CA ALA A 444 -21.80 -1.22 17.22
C ALA A 444 -22.05 -2.14 18.42
N GLU A 445 -22.34 -3.41 18.17
CA GLU A 445 -22.42 -4.44 19.22
C GLU A 445 -21.02 -4.89 19.65
N PHE A 446 -20.78 -4.96 20.96
CA PHE A 446 -19.50 -5.41 21.50
C PHE A 446 -19.17 -6.84 21.04
N ALA A 447 -18.00 -7.01 20.43
CA ALA A 447 -17.49 -8.32 20.07
C ALA A 447 -15.96 -8.36 20.11
N VAL A 448 -15.39 -9.51 20.46
CA VAL A 448 -13.96 -9.76 20.31
C VAL A 448 -13.80 -10.93 19.37
N SER A 449 -12.77 -10.91 18.51
CA SER A 449 -12.54 -12.00 17.56
C SER A 449 -12.42 -13.34 18.26
N GLU A 450 -13.09 -14.33 17.69
CA GLU A 450 -13.00 -15.70 18.18
C GLU A 450 -11.61 -16.29 17.91
N ILE A 451 -11.12 -17.11 18.84
CA ILE A 451 -9.85 -17.81 18.65
C ILE A 451 -10.17 -19.13 17.95
N THR A 452 -9.89 -19.22 16.65
CA THR A 452 -10.00 -20.46 15.87
C THR A 452 -8.60 -20.96 15.54
N GLU A 453 -8.09 -21.94 16.28
CA GLU A 453 -6.80 -22.57 15.99
C GLU A 453 -6.99 -23.77 15.04
N LEU A 454 -6.38 -23.72 13.85
CA LEU A 454 -6.33 -24.90 12.95
C LEU A 454 -5.49 -26.03 13.57
N ILE A 455 -4.40 -25.67 14.25
CA ILE A 455 -3.54 -26.59 14.99
C ILE A 455 -3.61 -26.18 16.47
N PRO A 456 -4.22 -27.01 17.33
CA PRO A 456 -4.30 -26.75 18.77
C PRO A 456 -2.94 -26.43 19.38
N SER A 457 -2.91 -25.54 20.37
CA SER A 457 -1.69 -25.09 21.03
C SER A 457 -0.79 -26.20 21.57
N ASP A 458 -1.35 -27.30 22.09
CA ASP A 458 -0.65 -28.50 22.56
C ASP A 458 -0.03 -29.33 21.42
N ARG A 459 -0.46 -29.10 20.18
CA ARG A 459 0.02 -29.78 18.97
C ARG A 459 0.99 -28.95 18.14
N LYS A 460 1.34 -27.72 18.53
CA LYS A 460 2.24 -26.83 17.75
C LYS A 460 3.61 -27.45 17.43
N GLU A 461 4.12 -28.34 18.28
CA GLU A 461 5.40 -29.02 18.07
C GLU A 461 5.31 -30.37 17.33
N TYR A 462 4.19 -30.69 16.67
CA TYR A 462 3.98 -31.99 16.02
C TYR A 462 5.11 -32.41 15.07
N LEU A 463 5.68 -31.50 14.27
CA LEU A 463 6.83 -31.81 13.40
C LEU A 463 8.10 -32.16 14.19
N ARG A 464 8.33 -31.49 15.32
CA ARG A 464 9.44 -31.81 16.24
C ARG A 464 9.22 -33.19 16.87
N GLN A 465 7.99 -33.52 17.24
CA GLN A 465 7.62 -34.84 17.77
C GLN A 465 7.82 -35.95 16.73
N ILE A 466 7.40 -35.74 15.46
CA ILE A 466 7.64 -36.67 14.35
C ILE A 466 9.14 -36.89 14.14
N ALA A 467 9.92 -35.80 14.04
CA ALA A 467 11.37 -35.89 13.87
C ALA A 467 12.04 -36.58 15.07
N GLY A 468 11.58 -36.30 16.29
CA GLY A 468 12.02 -36.94 17.52
C GLY A 468 11.76 -38.44 17.50
N CYS A 469 10.55 -38.85 17.13
CA CYS A 469 10.16 -40.27 17.01
C CYS A 469 11.08 -41.03 16.05
N VAL A 470 11.33 -40.50 14.84
CA VAL A 470 12.22 -41.13 13.85
C VAL A 470 13.65 -41.23 14.37
N ARG A 471 14.16 -40.18 15.03
CA ARG A 471 15.52 -40.19 15.60
C ARG A 471 15.64 -41.21 16.74
N SER A 472 14.65 -41.29 17.63
CA SER A 472 14.60 -42.25 18.73
C SER A 472 14.57 -43.69 18.21
N TYR A 473 13.70 -44.00 17.25
CA TYR A 473 13.63 -45.32 16.63
C TYR A 473 14.96 -45.72 15.98
N LYS A 474 15.59 -44.82 15.19
CA LYS A 474 16.91 -45.08 14.61
C LYS A 474 18.00 -45.33 15.65
N LYS A 475 17.94 -44.64 16.79
CA LYS A 475 18.88 -44.84 17.90
C LYS A 475 18.69 -46.23 18.53
N GLU A 476 17.45 -46.65 18.71
CA GLU A 476 17.10 -47.98 19.22
C GLU A 476 17.55 -49.08 18.28
N VAL A 477 17.25 -48.98 16.97
CA VAL A 477 17.70 -49.94 15.96
C VAL A 477 19.22 -50.08 15.96
N ARG A 478 19.97 -48.97 16.01
CA ARG A 478 21.44 -49.01 16.08
C ARG A 478 21.95 -49.66 17.36
N LYS A 479 21.29 -49.40 18.50
CA LYS A 479 21.64 -50.05 19.78
C LYS A 479 21.42 -51.55 19.68
N ASN A 480 20.26 -51.98 19.19
CA ASN A 480 19.91 -53.40 19.06
C ASN A 480 20.84 -54.12 18.08
N ALA A 481 21.23 -53.48 16.97
CA ALA A 481 22.18 -54.03 16.00
C ALA A 481 23.63 -54.14 16.51
N GLN A 482 24.00 -53.39 17.56
CA GLN A 482 25.31 -53.53 18.22
C GLN A 482 25.33 -54.63 19.28
N THR A 483 24.17 -54.99 19.81
CA THR A 483 24.00 -56.03 20.83
C THR A 483 23.60 -57.39 20.27
N ALA A 484 23.21 -57.44 18.99
CA ALA A 484 22.98 -58.67 18.22
C ALA A 484 24.26 -59.03 17.46
#